data_AF-A0A530BX34-F1
#
_entry.id   AF-A0A530BX34-F1
#
_cell.length_a   1.000
_cell.length_b   1.000
_cell.length_c   1.000
_cell.angle_alpha   90.00
_cell.angle_beta   90.00
_cell.angle_gamma   90.00
#
_symmetry.space_group_name_H-M   'P 1'
#
loop_
_entity.id
_entity.type
_entity.pdbx_description
1 polymer ?
#
loop_
_entity_poly.entity_id
_entity_poly.type
_entity_poly.pdbx_seq_one_letter_code
_entity_poly.pdbx_strand_id
1 'polypeptide(L)'
;MPVRSLLLALLVSVCIALPAYADGEVQKLITAADKARLDKYGETRKAALEEAKAGDPAEVKQLDALLAKPLVAFSDKDLTGNWKCRTIKAGGLSPLVIYGWFKC
;
A
#
# COMPACT_ATOMS: atom_id res chain seq x y z
N MET A 1 -28.67 12.10 -36.45
CA MET A 1 -28.53 11.76 -35.01
C MET A 1 -27.13 11.34 -34.52
N PRO A 2 -26.03 11.24 -35.32
CA PRO A 2 -24.74 10.79 -34.77
C PRO A 2 -23.94 11.89 -34.05
N VAL A 3 -24.16 13.17 -34.39
CA VAL A 3 -23.42 14.32 -33.84
C VAL A 3 -23.61 14.46 -32.33
N ARG A 4 -24.83 14.22 -31.83
CA ARG A 4 -25.14 14.35 -30.40
C ARG A 4 -24.47 13.24 -29.57
N SER A 5 -24.42 12.02 -30.11
CA SER A 5 -23.70 10.90 -29.52
C SER A 5 -22.17 11.08 -29.58
N LEU A 6 -21.65 11.66 -30.67
CA LEU A 6 -20.23 12.02 -30.79
C LEU A 6 -19.83 13.10 -29.78
N LEU A 7 -20.66 14.13 -29.58
CA LEU A 7 -20.43 15.18 -28.59
C LEU A 7 -20.43 14.62 -27.16
N LEU A 8 -21.37 13.72 -26.83
CA LEU A 8 -21.41 13.05 -25.52
C LEU A 8 -20.19 12.17 -25.27
N ALA A 9 -19.75 11.40 -26.28
CA ALA A 9 -18.54 10.58 -26.18
C ALA A 9 -17.27 11.43 -26.00
N LEU A 10 -17.19 12.58 -26.70
CA LEU A 10 -16.08 13.52 -26.55
C LEU A 10 -16.02 14.12 -25.14
N LEU A 11 -17.17 14.54 -24.59
CA LEU A 11 -17.29 15.06 -23.23
C LEU A 11 -16.86 14.04 -22.18
N VAL A 12 -17.28 12.78 -22.32
CA VAL A 12 -16.89 11.70 -21.40
C VAL A 12 -15.37 11.42 -21.47
N SER A 13 -14.78 11.37 -22.67
CA SER A 13 -13.33 11.23 -22.83
C SER A 13 -12.53 12.35 -22.17
N VAL A 14 -13.02 13.60 -22.23
CA VAL A 14 -12.37 14.75 -21.59
C VAL A 14 -12.46 14.65 -20.06
N CYS A 15 -13.57 14.19 -19.50
CA CYS A 15 -13.73 14.01 -18.06
C CYS A 15 -12.83 12.90 -17.48
N ILE A 16 -12.54 11.85 -18.25
CA ILE A 16 -11.66 10.74 -17.81
C ILE A 16 -10.18 11.16 -17.81
N ALA A 17 -9.82 12.21 -18.55
CA ALA A 17 -8.46 12.73 -18.64
C ALA A 17 -8.09 13.76 -17.55
N LEU A 18 -9.01 14.07 -16.62
CA LEU A 18 -8.71 14.98 -15.53
C LEU A 18 -7.66 14.34 -14.60
N PRO A 19 -6.55 15.03 -14.30
CA PRO A 19 -5.56 14.52 -13.36
C PRO A 19 -6.24 14.30 -12.01
N ALA A 20 -6.09 13.11 -11.44
CA ALA A 20 -6.38 12.91 -10.04
C ALA A 20 -5.49 13.89 -9.26
N TYR A 21 -6.08 14.91 -8.64
CA TYR A 21 -5.37 15.86 -7.79
C TYR A 21 -4.90 15.11 -6.53
N ALA A 22 -3.82 14.35 -6.66
CA ALA A 22 -2.93 14.03 -5.55
C ALA A 22 -2.19 15.33 -5.20
N ASP A 23 -2.93 16.26 -4.61
CA ASP A 23 -2.50 17.62 -4.27
C ASP A 23 -1.46 17.65 -3.13
N GLY A 24 -1.08 16.46 -2.64
CA GLY A 24 -0.09 16.29 -1.60
C GLY A 24 -0.56 16.77 -0.24
N GLU A 25 -1.87 16.68 0.06
CA GLU A 25 -2.41 17.15 1.35
C GLU A 25 -1.63 16.60 2.55
N VAL A 26 -1.26 15.32 2.54
CA VAL A 26 -0.39 14.74 3.58
C VAL A 26 0.94 15.49 3.67
N GLN A 27 1.58 15.77 2.53
CA GLN A 27 2.85 16.51 2.45
C GLN A 27 2.73 17.95 2.96
N LYS A 28 1.54 18.56 2.93
CA LYS A 28 1.28 19.89 3.51
C LYS A 28 1.09 19.84 5.03
N LEU A 29 0.62 18.70 5.57
CA LEU A 29 0.30 18.53 6.99
C LEU A 29 1.47 17.99 7.82
N ILE A 30 2.38 17.23 7.22
CA ILE A 30 3.47 16.57 7.93
C ILE A 30 4.69 17.47 8.16
N THR A 31 5.54 17.11 9.11
CA THR A 31 6.77 17.85 9.38
C THR A 31 7.83 17.60 8.30
N ALA A 32 8.87 18.45 8.26
CA ALA A 32 10.02 18.24 7.39
C ALA A 32 10.74 16.90 7.68
N ALA A 33 10.77 16.48 8.95
CA ALA A 33 11.35 15.20 9.35
C ALA A 33 10.54 14.00 8.81
N ASP A 34 9.21 14.10 8.84
CA ASP A 34 8.32 13.07 8.30
C ASP A 34 8.48 12.95 6.78
N LYS A 35 8.57 14.09 6.08
CA LYS A 35 8.82 14.11 4.64
C LYS A 35 10.13 13.40 4.30
N ALA A 36 11.22 13.77 4.97
CA ALA A 36 12.53 13.14 4.78
C ALA A 36 12.51 11.63 5.08
N ARG A 37 11.67 11.18 6.03
CA ARG A 37 11.48 9.75 6.33
C ARG A 37 10.72 9.04 5.22
N LEU A 38 9.66 9.64 4.68
CA LEU A 38 8.88 9.07 3.57
C LEU A 38 9.68 9.00 2.28
N ASP A 39 10.52 10.00 1.99
CA ASP A 39 11.41 10.01 0.82
C ASP A 39 12.37 8.80 0.83
N LYS A 40 12.72 8.29 2.02
CA LYS A 40 13.59 7.11 2.22
C LYS A 40 12.83 5.79 2.36
N TYR A 41 11.51 5.77 2.16
CA TYR A 41 10.70 4.58 2.39
C TYR A 41 11.14 3.39 1.54
N GLY A 42 11.44 3.60 0.25
CA GLY A 42 11.86 2.52 -0.65
C GLY A 42 13.14 1.83 -0.19
N GLU A 43 14.15 2.62 0.19
CA GLU A 43 15.43 2.12 0.72
C GLU A 43 15.24 1.40 2.05
N THR A 44 14.48 1.99 2.96
CA THR A 44 14.16 1.41 4.27
C THR A 44 13.44 0.07 4.12
N ARG A 45 12.45 0.00 3.23
CA ARG A 45 11.72 -1.23 2.93
C ARG A 45 12.63 -2.30 2.33
N LYS A 46 13.50 -1.93 1.40
CA LYS A 46 14.45 -2.86 0.79
C LYS A 46 15.37 -3.47 1.85
N ALA A 47 15.98 -2.63 2.70
CA ALA A 47 16.86 -3.09 3.78
C ALA A 47 16.13 -4.04 4.74
N ALA A 48 14.93 -3.67 5.20
CA ALA A 48 14.11 -4.49 6.08
C ALA A 48 13.77 -5.87 5.49
N LEU A 49 13.47 -5.94 4.19
CA LEU A 49 13.17 -7.21 3.51
C LEU A 49 14.42 -8.06 3.27
N GLU A 50 15.58 -7.45 3.04
CA GLU A 50 16.84 -8.19 2.98
C GLU A 50 17.22 -8.78 4.33
N GLU A 51 17.10 -8.00 5.41
CA GLU A 51 17.31 -8.49 6.79
C GLU A 51 16.38 -9.67 7.11
N ALA A 52 15.11 -9.60 6.70
CA ALA A 52 14.13 -10.64 6.96
C ALA A 52 14.48 -12.03 6.40
N LYS A 53 15.33 -12.09 5.36
CA LYS A 53 15.79 -13.37 4.79
C LYS A 53 16.63 -14.21 5.76
N ALA A 54 17.17 -13.60 6.82
CA ALA A 54 17.89 -14.31 7.87
C ALA A 54 16.96 -14.91 8.96
N GLY A 55 15.64 -14.79 8.82
CA GLY A 55 14.66 -15.40 9.71
C GLY A 55 14.46 -16.91 9.50
N ASP A 56 13.47 -17.48 10.18
CA ASP A 56 13.10 -18.89 9.98
C ASP A 56 12.63 -19.14 8.53
N PRO A 57 13.15 -20.17 7.82
CA PRO A 57 12.80 -20.40 6.42
C PRO A 57 11.30 -20.58 6.15
N ALA A 58 10.54 -21.15 7.09
CA ALA A 58 9.09 -21.32 6.93
C ALA A 58 8.37 -19.97 7.07
N GLU A 59 8.82 -19.11 7.98
CA GLU A 59 8.30 -17.74 8.13
C GLU A 59 8.65 -16.87 6.92
N VAL A 60 9.87 -16.97 6.39
CA VAL A 60 10.30 -16.26 5.18
C VAL A 60 9.40 -16.64 4.00
N LYS A 61 9.13 -17.94 3.81
CA LYS A 61 8.20 -18.42 2.78
C LYS A 61 6.78 -17.84 2.96
N GLN A 62 6.33 -17.68 4.20
CA GLN A 62 5.03 -17.06 4.48
C GLN A 62 5.00 -15.56 4.16
N LEU A 63 6.09 -14.84 4.44
CA LEU A 63 6.27 -13.44 4.05
C LEU A 63 6.28 -13.29 2.52
N ASP A 64 7.05 -14.11 1.82
CA ASP A 64 7.12 -14.08 0.35
C ASP A 64 5.75 -14.33 -0.29
N ALA A 65 5.00 -15.32 0.22
CA ALA A 65 3.65 -15.60 -0.24
C ALA A 65 2.66 -14.45 0.02
N LEU A 66 2.89 -13.63 1.05
CA LEU A 66 2.09 -12.43 1.30
C LEU A 66 2.49 -11.30 0.35
N LEU A 67 3.79 -11.05 0.17
CA LEU A 67 4.31 -9.99 -0.69
C LEU A 67 4.01 -10.20 -2.17
N ALA A 68 3.85 -11.44 -2.61
CA ALA A 68 3.43 -11.78 -3.96
C ALA A 68 1.95 -11.46 -4.26
N LYS A 69 1.14 -11.15 -3.25
CA LYS A 69 -0.27 -10.79 -3.46
C LYS A 69 -0.40 -9.37 -4.03
N PRO A 70 -1.36 -9.13 -4.92
CA PRO A 70 -1.66 -7.78 -5.40
C PRO A 70 -1.98 -6.83 -4.24
N LEU A 71 -1.48 -5.59 -4.33
CA LEU A 71 -1.91 -4.53 -3.41
C LEU A 71 -3.36 -4.17 -3.69
N VAL A 72 -4.16 -4.07 -2.63
CA VAL A 72 -5.58 -3.74 -2.71
C VAL A 72 -5.79 -2.38 -2.04
N ALA A 73 -6.49 -1.47 -2.72
CA ALA A 73 -6.91 -0.22 -2.13
C ALA A 73 -8.06 -0.47 -1.13
N PHE A 74 -8.08 0.28 -0.03
CA PHE A 74 -9.12 0.16 1.00
C PHE A 74 -10.33 1.07 0.75
N SER A 75 -10.20 2.07 -0.11
CA SER A 75 -11.18 3.16 -0.29
C SER A 75 -12.56 2.71 -0.78
N ASP A 76 -12.68 1.52 -1.36
CA ASP A 76 -13.91 0.94 -1.90
C ASP A 76 -14.40 -0.29 -1.10
N LYS A 77 -13.84 -0.54 0.09
CA LYS A 77 -14.16 -1.71 0.90
C LYS A 77 -14.85 -1.31 2.20
N ASP A 78 -15.92 -2.02 2.55
CA ASP A 78 -16.47 -2.00 3.91
C ASP A 78 -15.51 -2.77 4.83
N LEU A 79 -14.87 -2.05 5.75
CA LEU A 79 -13.95 -2.61 6.74
C LEU A 79 -14.63 -2.88 8.09
N THR A 80 -15.95 -2.78 8.18
CA THR A 80 -16.70 -3.19 9.36
C THR A 80 -16.82 -4.72 9.43
N GLY A 81 -16.94 -5.28 10.64
CA GLY A 81 -17.14 -6.72 10.83
C GLY A 81 -16.16 -7.37 11.80
N ASN A 82 -16.18 -8.70 11.84
CA ASN A 82 -15.26 -9.50 12.65
C ASN A 82 -14.05 -9.89 11.81
N TRP A 83 -12.88 -9.33 12.11
CA TRP A 83 -11.66 -9.58 11.37
C TRP A 83 -10.70 -10.47 12.16
N LYS A 84 -9.80 -11.10 11.41
CA LYS A 84 -8.59 -11.70 11.96
C LYS A 84 -7.42 -10.90 11.42
N CYS A 85 -6.69 -10.26 12.32
CA CYS A 85 -5.48 -9.52 12.01
C CYS A 85 -4.25 -10.33 12.41
N ARG A 86 -3.12 -10.03 11.76
CA ARG A 86 -1.79 -10.49 12.17
C ARG A 86 -0.79 -9.39 11.92
N THR A 87 0.28 -9.38 12.70
CA THR A 87 1.41 -8.47 12.50
C THR A 87 2.60 -9.27 11.99
N ILE A 88 3.29 -8.75 10.99
CA ILE A 88 4.57 -9.29 10.51
C ILE A 88 5.58 -8.15 10.59
N LYS A 89 6.67 -8.36 11.34
CA LYS A 89 7.78 -7.40 11.47
C LYS A 89 8.97 -7.93 10.68
N ALA A 90 9.40 -7.18 9.68
CA ALA A 90 10.57 -7.48 8.86
C ALA A 90 11.67 -6.46 9.19
N GLY A 91 12.86 -6.94 9.57
CA GLY A 91 14.02 -6.14 9.94
C GLY A 91 13.96 -5.48 11.32
N GLY A 92 15.07 -4.85 11.71
CA GLY A 92 15.22 -4.13 12.98
C GLY A 92 15.78 -5.00 14.11
N LEU A 93 15.07 -5.10 15.24
CA LEU A 93 15.54 -5.82 16.43
C LEU A 93 15.73 -7.33 16.20
N SER A 94 14.98 -7.88 15.25
CA SER A 94 14.98 -9.29 14.87
C SER A 94 14.76 -9.39 13.36
N PRO A 95 15.41 -10.31 12.64
CA PRO A 95 15.27 -10.44 11.19
C PRO A 95 13.80 -10.51 10.73
N LEU A 96 13.01 -11.42 11.31
CA LEU A 96 11.60 -11.61 10.98
C LEU A 96 10.85 -12.10 12.22
N VAL A 97 9.65 -11.55 12.45
CA VAL A 97 8.71 -12.05 13.45
C VAL A 97 7.32 -12.06 12.85
N ILE A 98 6.68 -13.23 12.86
CA ILE A 98 5.28 -13.41 12.44
C ILE A 98 4.43 -13.73 13.67
N TYR A 99 3.55 -12.79 14.04
CA TYR A 99 2.60 -13.03 15.12
C TYR A 99 1.42 -13.88 14.63
N GLY A 100 0.85 -14.65 15.55
CA GLY A 100 -0.40 -15.38 15.32
C GLY A 100 -1.59 -14.48 15.04
N TRP A 101 -2.67 -15.08 14.56
CA TRP A 101 -3.91 -14.35 14.28
C TRP A 101 -4.61 -13.92 15.58
N PHE A 102 -5.12 -12.70 15.58
CA PHE A 102 -5.91 -12.14 16.68
C PHE A 102 -7.17 -11.44 16.15
N LYS A 103 -8.16 -11.24 17.04
CA LYS A 103 -9.40 -10.52 16.70
C LYS A 103 -9.13 -9.01 16.64
N CYS A 104 -9.62 -8.41 15.56
CA CYS A 104 -9.72 -6.98 15.28
C CYS A 104 -11.07 -6.79 14.56
#